data_AF-A0A942EL50-F1
#
_entry.id   AF-A0A942EL50-F1
#
_cell.length_a   1.000
_cell.length_b   1.000
_cell.length_c   1.000
_cell.angle_alpha   90.00
_cell.angle_beta   90.00
_cell.angle_gamma   90.00
#
_symmetry.space_group_name_H-M   'P 1'
#
loop_
_entity.id
_entity.type
_entity.pdbx_description
1 polymer ?
#
loop_
_entity_poly.entity_id
_entity_poly.type
_entity_poly.pdbx_seq_one_letter_code
_entity_poly.pdbx_strand_id
1 'polypeptide(L)'
;MIAILLLTIGLVAAAGFLTAANMAKPIFQITAEAKKVAAGDLTVHAEIKRQDEIGELANAFNTMNDSLRNLMREASQTAAGVNEGSDALSQAVESASSTLEEGLPALISLPATRRN
;
A
#
# COMPACT_ATOMS: atom_id res chain seq x y z
N MET A 1 60.67 1.50 -15.31
CA MET A 1 59.71 2.59 -15.56
C MET A 1 58.45 2.08 -16.27
N ILE A 2 58.54 1.42 -17.43
CA ILE A 2 57.36 0.89 -18.15
C ILE A 2 56.54 -0.13 -17.33
N ALA A 3 57.21 -1.11 -16.69
CA ALA A 3 56.52 -2.10 -15.86
C ALA A 3 55.74 -1.47 -14.69
N ILE A 4 56.29 -0.42 -14.07
CA ILE A 4 55.62 0.32 -12.99
C ILE A 4 54.40 1.05 -13.55
N LEU A 5 54.51 1.67 -14.73
CA LEU A 5 53.41 2.37 -15.39
C LEU A 5 52.25 1.43 -15.78
N LEU A 6 52.57 0.23 -16.27
CA LEU A 6 51.54 -0.78 -16.55
C LEU A 6 50.87 -1.28 -15.28
N LEU A 7 51.64 -1.48 -14.21
CA LEU A 7 51.12 -1.92 -12.93
C LEU A 7 50.20 -0.86 -12.30
N THR A 8 50.56 0.42 -12.37
CA THR A 8 49.71 1.51 -11.86
C THR A 8 48.42 1.65 -12.66
N ILE A 9 48.48 1.57 -13.99
CA ILE A 9 47.28 1.58 -14.85
C ILE A 9 46.36 0.41 -14.49
N GLY A 10 46.92 -0.79 -14.36
CA GLY A 10 46.17 -1.97 -13.96
C GLY A 10 45.50 -1.81 -12.59
N LEU A 11 46.22 -1.26 -11.62
CA LEU A 11 45.69 -1.02 -10.27
C LEU A 11 44.53 0.00 -10.28
N VAL A 12 44.67 1.11 -11.01
CA VAL A 12 43.63 2.14 -11.12
C VAL A 12 42.40 1.60 -11.84
N ALA A 13 42.59 0.85 -12.93
CA ALA A 13 41.50 0.21 -13.66
C ALA A 13 40.74 -0.79 -12.76
N ALA A 14 41.47 -1.62 -12.02
CA ALA A 14 40.88 -2.59 -11.09
C ALA A 14 40.11 -1.89 -9.96
N ALA A 15 40.69 -0.85 -9.34
CA ALA A 15 40.03 -0.07 -8.29
C ALA A 15 38.76 0.63 -8.79
N GLY A 16 38.80 1.23 -9.98
CA GLY A 16 37.65 1.85 -10.62
C GLY A 16 36.53 0.85 -10.91
N PHE A 17 36.88 -0.31 -11.49
CA PHE A 17 35.92 -1.38 -11.75
C PHE A 17 35.27 -1.91 -10.46
N LEU A 18 36.07 -2.15 -9.41
CA LEU A 18 35.57 -2.67 -8.14
C LEU A 18 34.63 -1.68 -7.45
N THR A 19 34.96 -0.39 -7.51
CA THR A 19 34.13 0.68 -6.96
C THR A 19 32.80 0.79 -7.71
N ALA A 20 32.84 0.81 -9.05
CA ALA A 20 31.65 0.85 -9.89
C ALA A 20 30.73 -0.35 -9.64
N ALA A 21 31.30 -1.57 -9.58
CA ALA A 21 30.54 -2.78 -9.30
C ALA A 21 29.91 -2.75 -7.89
N ASN A 22 30.64 -2.25 -6.88
CA ASN A 22 30.15 -2.13 -5.52
C ASN A 22 29.01 -1.09 -5.37
N MET A 23 28.93 -0.09 -6.25
CA MET A 23 27.82 0.87 -6.28
C MET A 23 26.65 0.38 -7.13
N ALA A 24 26.91 -0.17 -8.31
CA ALA A 24 25.86 -0.59 -9.24
C ALA A 24 25.02 -1.75 -8.69
N LYS A 25 25.66 -2.74 -8.06
CA LYS A 25 24.97 -3.92 -7.51
C LYS A 25 23.82 -3.58 -6.56
N PRO A 26 24.02 -2.78 -5.49
CA PRO A 26 22.92 -2.42 -4.58
C PRO A 26 21.86 -1.54 -5.25
N ILE A 27 22.22 -0.66 -6.18
CA ILE A 27 21.24 0.14 -6.94
C ILE A 27 20.31 -0.77 -7.77
N PHE A 28 20.88 -1.78 -8.43
CA PHE A 28 20.09 -2.77 -9.16
C PHE A 28 19.19 -3.61 -8.24
N GLN A 29 19.64 -3.92 -7.02
CA GLN A 29 18.81 -4.61 -6.02
C GLN A 29 17.59 -3.77 -5.63
N ILE A 30 17.78 -2.50 -5.27
CA ILE A 30 16.66 -1.59 -4.96
C ILE A 30 15.69 -1.49 -6.15
N THR A 31 16.24 -1.35 -7.36
CA THR A 31 15.44 -1.29 -8.60
C THR A 31 14.63 -2.57 -8.81
N ALA A 32 15.18 -3.74 -8.51
CA ALA A 32 14.49 -5.01 -8.63
C ALA A 32 13.34 -5.12 -7.60
N GLU A 33 13.57 -4.72 -6.36
CA GLU A 33 12.52 -4.69 -5.34
C GLU A 33 11.42 -3.67 -5.70
N ALA A 34 11.78 -2.49 -6.23
CA ALA A 34 10.82 -1.51 -6.71
C ALA A 34 9.91 -2.03 -7.83
N LYS A 35 10.43 -2.89 -8.72
CA LYS A 35 9.61 -3.54 -9.75
C LYS A 35 8.59 -4.51 -9.15
N LYS A 36 8.90 -5.20 -8.05
CA LYS A 36 7.95 -6.08 -7.35
C LYS A 36 6.86 -5.26 -6.66
N VAL A 37 7.24 -4.16 -6.00
CA VAL A 37 6.29 -3.17 -5.44
C VAL A 37 5.34 -2.66 -6.52
N ALA A 38 5.87 -2.30 -7.69
CA ALA A 38 5.05 -1.85 -8.83
C ALA A 38 4.10 -2.93 -9.37
N ALA A 39 4.43 -4.21 -9.19
CA ALA A 39 3.56 -5.34 -9.50
C ALA A 39 2.54 -5.66 -8.38
N GLY A 40 2.55 -4.90 -7.28
CA GLY A 40 1.63 -5.05 -6.15
C GLY A 40 2.17 -5.90 -4.99
N ASP A 41 3.38 -6.44 -5.10
CA ASP A 41 4.03 -7.14 -3.98
C ASP A 41 4.70 -6.13 -3.05
N LEU A 42 3.95 -5.70 -2.05
CA LEU A 42 4.44 -4.78 -1.02
C LEU A 42 5.14 -5.51 0.14
N THR A 43 5.32 -6.83 0.09
CA THR A 43 5.97 -7.57 1.19
C THR A 43 7.50 -7.49 1.16
N VAL A 44 8.04 -6.94 0.07
CA VAL A 44 9.47 -6.87 -0.20
C VAL A 44 10.19 -5.79 0.60
N HIS A 45 11.49 -5.96 0.78
CA HIS A 45 12.34 -5.02 1.50
C HIS A 45 13.75 -5.01 0.91
N ALA A 46 14.34 -3.83 0.74
CA ALA A 46 15.71 -3.67 0.28
C ALA A 46 16.69 -3.84 1.47
N GLU A 47 17.21 -5.05 1.66
CA GLU A 47 18.19 -5.37 2.71
C GLU A 47 19.62 -4.92 2.36
N ILE A 48 19.86 -3.62 2.34
CA ILE A 48 21.17 -3.04 2.00
C ILE A 48 21.88 -2.55 3.25
N LYS A 49 22.91 -3.28 3.67
CA LYS A 49 23.76 -2.91 4.83
C LYS A 49 24.85 -1.92 4.40
N ARG A 50 24.50 -0.65 4.26
CA ARG A 50 25.43 0.45 3.95
C ARG A 50 25.13 1.66 4.83
N GLN A 51 26.15 2.47 5.08
CA GLN A 51 26.06 3.72 5.88
C GLN A 51 26.31 4.96 5.03
N ASP A 52 26.14 4.84 3.71
CA ASP A 52 26.30 5.92 2.73
C ASP A 52 24.95 6.22 2.05
N GLU A 53 24.97 7.05 1.02
CA GLU A 53 23.79 7.51 0.29
C GLU A 53 23.00 6.36 -0.34
N ILE A 54 23.65 5.22 -0.63
CA ILE A 54 22.96 4.03 -1.14
C ILE A 54 22.18 3.32 -0.01
N GLY A 55 22.72 3.32 1.21
CA GLY A 55 21.99 2.87 2.39
C GLY A 55 20.80 3.78 2.71
N GLU A 56 20.98 5.09 2.60
CA GLU A 56 19.90 6.06 2.75
C GLU A 56 18.80 5.87 1.69
N LEU A 57 19.18 5.63 0.43
CA LEU A 57 18.25 5.31 -0.65
C LEU A 57 17.45 4.04 -0.36
N ALA A 58 18.08 2.99 0.15
CA ALA A 58 17.39 1.76 0.54
C ALA A 58 16.37 2.00 1.67
N ASN A 59 16.77 2.77 2.69
CA ASN A 59 15.87 3.14 3.79
C ASN A 59 14.67 3.99 3.34
N ALA A 60 14.91 4.96 2.46
CA ALA A 60 13.86 5.78 1.87
C ALA A 60 12.88 4.94 1.03
N PHE A 61 13.40 4.02 0.22
CA PHE A 61 12.60 3.06 -0.53
C PHE A 61 11.73 2.18 0.39
N ASN A 62 12.31 1.65 1.46
CA ASN A 62 11.59 0.82 2.43
C ASN A 62 10.47 1.60 3.13
N THR A 63 10.75 2.85 3.53
CA THR A 63 9.75 3.75 4.14
C THR A 63 8.59 4.04 3.19
N MET A 64 8.88 4.26 1.90
CA MET A 64 7.87 4.41 0.86
C MET A 64 7.01 3.15 0.74
N ASN A 65 7.62 1.97 0.68
CA ASN A 65 6.89 0.71 0.59
C ASN A 65 5.96 0.49 1.80
N ASP A 66 6.45 0.74 3.02
CA ASP A 66 5.63 0.63 4.24
C ASP A 66 4.46 1.62 4.25
N SER A 67 4.68 2.83 3.74
CA SER A 67 3.61 3.82 3.59
C SER A 67 2.53 3.36 2.60
N LEU A 68 2.93 2.79 1.46
CA LEU A 68 2.00 2.20 0.49
C LEU A 68 1.20 1.04 1.10
N ARG A 69 1.82 0.18 1.90
CA ARG A 69 1.12 -0.91 2.61
C ARG A 69 0.05 -0.40 3.56
N ASN A 70 0.37 0.66 4.31
CA ASN A 70 -0.57 1.27 5.25
C ASN A 70 -1.76 1.87 4.52
N LEU A 71 -1.53 2.59 3.41
CA LEU A 71 -2.60 3.14 2.57
C LEU A 71 -3.51 2.03 2.01
N MET A 72 -2.94 0.92 1.54
CA MET A 72 -3.73 -0.22 1.06
C MET A 72 -4.57 -0.87 2.17
N ARG A 73 -4.02 -0.96 3.39
CA ARG A 73 -4.74 -1.47 4.56
C ARG A 73 -5.91 -0.56 4.93
N GLU A 74 -5.69 0.75 4.96
CA GLU A 74 -6.73 1.74 5.24
C GLU A 74 -7.85 1.72 4.18
N ALA A 75 -7.47 1.62 2.90
CA ALA A 75 -8.43 1.46 1.80
C ALA A 75 -9.28 0.19 1.97
N SER A 76 -8.66 -0.94 2.35
CA SER A 76 -9.37 -2.20 2.60
C SER A 76 -10.32 -2.10 3.80
N GLN A 77 -9.92 -1.40 4.88
CA GLN A 77 -10.77 -1.18 6.05
C GLN A 77 -11.97 -0.30 5.71
N THR A 78 -11.74 0.76 4.95
CA THR A 78 -12.80 1.66 4.48
C THR A 78 -13.80 0.90 3.60
N ALA A 79 -13.32 0.08 2.66
CA ALA A 79 -14.18 -0.75 1.83
C ALA A 79 -15.02 -1.75 2.65
N ALA A 80 -14.44 -2.36 3.69
CA ALA A 80 -15.17 -3.24 4.60
C ALA A 80 -16.27 -2.50 5.37
N GLY A 81 -15.99 -1.29 5.87
CA GLY A 81 -16.97 -0.46 6.57
C GLY A 81 -18.13 0.01 5.67
N VAL A 82 -17.86 0.26 4.39
CA VAL A 82 -18.93 0.59 3.41
C VAL A 82 -19.88 -0.59 3.19
N ASN A 83 -19.34 -1.82 3.12
CA ASN A 83 -20.17 -3.02 2.99
C ASN A 83 -21.04 -3.23 4.23
N GLU A 84 -20.47 -3.12 5.42
CA GLU A 84 -21.21 -3.23 6.68
C GLU A 84 -22.32 -2.16 6.79
N GLY A 85 -22.02 -0.91 6.40
CA GLY A 85 -23.02 0.16 6.35
C GLY A 85 -24.15 -0.12 5.36
N SER A 86 -23.85 -0.77 4.23
CA SER A 86 -24.84 -1.15 3.22
C SER A 86 -25.77 -2.27 3.72
N ASP A 87 -25.21 -3.25 4.44
CA ASP A 87 -25.98 -4.32 5.07
C ASP A 87 -26.90 -3.78 6.17
N ALA A 88 -26.38 -2.87 7.01
CA ALA A 88 -27.16 -2.21 8.05
C ALA A 88 -28.29 -1.34 7.47
N LEU A 89 -28.01 -0.60 6.39
CA LEU A 89 -29.02 0.20 5.69
C LEU A 89 -30.11 -0.68 5.08
N SER A 90 -29.75 -1.81 4.46
CA SER A 90 -30.72 -2.74 3.88
C SER A 90 -31.65 -3.32 4.95
N GLN A 91 -31.11 -3.69 6.11
CA GLN A 91 -31.92 -4.16 7.26
C GLN A 91 -32.84 -3.05 7.80
N ALA A 92 -32.36 -1.81 7.85
CA ALA A 92 -33.16 -0.67 8.29
C ALA A 92 -34.32 -0.39 7.33
N VAL A 93 -34.07 -0.45 6.02
CA VAL A 93 -35.09 -0.29 4.98
C VAL A 93 -36.13 -1.41 5.05
N GLU A 94 -35.71 -2.67 5.22
CA GLU A 94 -36.64 -3.80 5.37
C GLU A 94 -37.54 -3.65 6.61
N SER A 95 -36.96 -3.27 7.75
CA SER A 95 -37.70 -3.01 8.98
C SER A 95 -38.67 -1.83 8.84
N ALA A 96 -38.28 -0.79 8.10
CA ALA A 96 -39.17 0.33 7.79
C ALA A 96 -40.34 -0.11 6.91
N SER A 97 -40.10 -0.97 5.91
CA SER A 97 -41.17 -1.53 5.07
C SER A 97 -42.14 -2.38 5.90
N SER A 98 -41.64 -3.28 6.74
CA SER A 98 -42.49 -4.15 7.56
C SER A 98 -43.35 -3.37 8.56
N THR A 99 -42.78 -2.35 9.20
CA THR A 99 -43.52 -1.47 10.13
C THR A 99 -44.59 -0.63 9.41
N LEU A 100 -44.33 -0.20 8.17
CA LEU A 100 -45.32 0.49 7.35
C LEU A 100 -46.46 -0.44 6.92
N GLU A 101 -46.17 -1.70 6.55
CA GLU A 101 -47.19 -2.71 6.26
C GLU A 101 -48.06 -3.06 7.47
N GLU A 102 -47.46 -3.21 8.66
CA GLU A 102 -48.21 -3.46 9.90
C GLU A 102 -49.05 -2.25 10.35
N GLY A 103 -48.59 -1.02 10.11
CA GLY A 103 -49.27 0.21 10.51
C GLY A 103 -50.42 0.65 9.58
N LEU A 104 -50.38 0.25 8.30
CA LEU A 104 -51.38 0.60 7.29
C LEU A 104 -52.82 0.21 7.68
N PRO A 105 -53.10 -1.02 8.16
CA PRO A 105 -54.43 -1.41 8.63
C PRO A 105 -54.92 -0.62 9.85
N ALA A 106 -54.02 -0.22 10.76
CA ALA A 106 -54.36 0.55 11.95
C ALA A 106 -54.80 1.99 11.62
N LEU A 107 -54.26 2.58 10.55
CA LEU A 107 -54.67 3.91 10.08
C LEU A 107 -55.99 3.88 9.28
N ILE A 108 -56.25 2.84 8.49
CA ILE A 108 -57.48 2.71 7.70
C ILE A 108 -58.68 2.30 8.57
N SER A 109 -58.43 1.64 9.71
CA SER A 109 -59.47 1.22 10.66
C SER A 109 -59.84 2.26 11.71
N LEU A 110 -59.26 3.49 11.68
CA LEU A 110 -59.73 4.61 12.50
C LEU A 110 -61.20 4.90 12.17
N PRO A 111 -62.17 4.60 13.06
CA PRO A 111 -63.53 5.05 12.82
C PRO A 111 -63.47 6.58 12.77
N ALA A 112 -64.14 7.17 11.77
CA ALA A 112 -64.46 8.59 11.77
C ALA A 112 -65.29 8.86 13.04
N THR A 113 -64.59 9.11 14.15
CA THR A 113 -65.20 9.43 15.42
C THR A 113 -65.90 10.75 15.20
N ARG A 114 -67.22 10.66 15.21
CA ARG A 114 -68.16 11.73 14.90
C ARG A 114 -67.72 13.03 15.55
N ARG A 115 -67.57 14.05 14.70
CA ARG A 115 -67.81 15.43 15.07
C ARG A 115 -69.29 15.55 15.46
N ASN A 116 -69.58 15.55 16.76
CA ASN A 116 -70.83 16.03 17.37
C ASN A 116 -70.51 16.52 18.78
#